data_AF-A0A847W6X4-F1
#
_entry.id   AF-A0A847W6X4-F1
#
_cell.length_a   1.000
_cell.length_b   1.000
_cell.length_c   1.000
_cell.angle_alpha   90.00
_cell.angle_beta   90.00
_cell.angle_gamma   90.00
#
_symmetry.space_group_name_H-M   'P 1'
#
loop_
_entity.id
_entity.type
_entity.pdbx_description
1 polymer ?
#
loop_
_entity_poly.entity_id
_entity_poly.type
_entity_poly.pdbx_seq_one_letter_code
_entity_poly.pdbx_strand_id
1 'polypeptide(L)'
;MEKGIELIDISYQPWVFLWDSNQEQIINFGQEALGWWRLYQQDLGNEHWQLITPFKSGILQSKWALEQVLQNNFILDHEKLKKAKRLQVVLSGANTDLEKDTIKRSFAQNFLKPVSIVNRADFFNQHLRSKQDFSKLKLIIDLNLDFAELSLFLLDKKLKSKHLPLSENLDEAVLIERLKAAVDNFILNVPTKLFQEKWQYFYFFIHPDIKSSLILDELSRHLKMEGILNQEHLSTYV
;
A
#
# COMPACT_ATOMS: atom_id res chain seq x y z
N MET A 1 10.76 -17.02 0.92
CA MET A 1 9.55 -17.19 0.10
C MET A 1 9.34 -18.68 -0.13
N GLU A 2 8.13 -19.18 0.07
CA GLU A 2 7.82 -20.59 -0.22
C GLU A 2 7.94 -20.83 -1.74
N LYS A 3 8.59 -21.94 -2.12
CA LYS A 3 8.75 -22.29 -3.55
C LYS A 3 7.37 -22.38 -4.22
N GLY A 4 7.19 -21.68 -5.34
CA GLY A 4 5.99 -21.74 -6.16
C GLY A 4 4.85 -20.80 -5.75
N ILE A 5 5.09 -19.81 -4.89
CA ILE A 5 4.18 -18.66 -4.72
C ILE A 5 4.76 -17.47 -5.48
N GLU A 6 3.94 -16.83 -6.31
CA GLU A 6 4.24 -15.48 -6.78
C GLU A 6 3.52 -14.46 -5.89
N LEU A 7 4.29 -13.51 -5.36
CA LEU A 7 3.77 -12.40 -4.58
C LEU A 7 3.46 -11.24 -5.53
N ILE A 8 2.22 -10.76 -5.51
CA ILE A 8 1.78 -9.60 -6.30
C ILE A 8 1.33 -8.54 -5.32
N ASP A 9 2.14 -7.49 -5.18
CA ASP A 9 1.80 -6.36 -4.34
C ASP A 9 1.18 -5.25 -5.19
N ILE A 10 -0.11 -5.00 -4.97
CA ILE A 10 -0.86 -4.07 -5.84
C ILE A 10 -0.53 -2.59 -5.56
N SER A 11 0.23 -2.29 -4.51
CA SER A 11 0.55 -0.90 -4.15
C SER A 11 1.86 -0.38 -4.72
N TYR A 12 2.73 -1.26 -5.26
CA TYR A 12 4.06 -0.89 -5.77
C TYR A 12 4.15 -0.77 -7.29
N GLN A 13 3.06 -1.07 -8.00
CA GLN A 13 3.03 -1.02 -9.46
C GLN A 13 1.90 -0.11 -9.93
N PRO A 14 2.07 0.61 -11.04
CA PRO A 14 1.02 1.49 -11.56
C PRO A 14 -0.05 0.66 -12.25
N TRP A 15 -1.05 0.20 -11.51
CA TRP A 15 -2.21 -0.52 -12.06
C TRP A 15 -3.11 0.45 -12.84
N VAL A 16 -2.67 1.04 -13.94
CA VAL A 16 -3.42 2.06 -14.65
C VAL A 16 -3.39 1.82 -16.15
N PHE A 17 -4.32 2.45 -16.85
CA PHE A 17 -4.28 2.57 -18.31
C PHE A 17 -4.88 3.91 -18.75
N LEU A 18 -4.47 4.34 -19.93
CA LEU A 18 -5.00 5.54 -20.56
C LEU A 18 -6.13 5.15 -21.51
N TRP A 19 -7.32 5.69 -21.28
CA TRP A 19 -8.51 5.46 -22.10
C TRP A 19 -8.72 6.68 -23.02
N ASP A 20 -8.96 6.47 -24.32
CA ASP A 20 -9.53 7.48 -25.23
C ASP A 20 -11.07 7.36 -25.30
N SER A 21 -11.78 8.32 -24.70
CA SER A 21 -13.26 8.27 -24.59
C SER A 21 -13.96 8.59 -25.92
N ASN A 22 -13.26 9.19 -26.87
CA ASN A 22 -13.78 9.45 -28.21
C ASN A 22 -13.67 8.20 -29.11
N GLN A 23 -12.57 7.44 -28.97
CA GLN A 23 -12.34 6.22 -29.74
C GLN A 23 -12.76 4.93 -29.01
N GLU A 24 -13.22 5.06 -27.76
CA GLU A 24 -13.59 3.95 -26.87
C GLU A 24 -12.52 2.86 -26.76
N GLN A 25 -11.25 3.25 -26.70
CA GLN A 25 -10.13 2.30 -26.69
C GLN A 25 -9.06 2.63 -25.65
N ILE A 26 -8.33 1.60 -25.26
CA ILE A 26 -7.18 1.73 -24.38
C ILE A 26 -5.94 2.03 -25.23
N ILE A 27 -5.22 3.10 -24.89
CA ILE A 27 -4.03 3.56 -25.60
C ILE A 27 -2.79 2.81 -25.12
N ASN A 28 -2.58 2.79 -23.80
CA ASN A 28 -1.40 2.19 -23.15
C ASN A 28 -1.69 1.86 -21.68
N PHE A 29 -0.75 1.17 -21.04
CA PHE A 29 -0.86 0.67 -19.66
C PHE A 29 0.34 1.10 -18.80
N GLY A 30 0.18 1.04 -17.49
CA GLY A 30 1.26 1.14 -16.52
C GLY A 30 2.05 2.44 -16.58
N GLN A 31 3.38 2.34 -16.52
CA GLN A 31 4.27 3.51 -16.53
C GLN A 31 4.16 4.33 -17.81
N GLU A 32 3.90 3.68 -18.95
CA GLU A 32 3.74 4.37 -20.22
C GLU A 32 2.47 5.24 -20.21
N ALA A 33 1.37 4.70 -19.69
CA ALA A 33 0.13 5.47 -19.47
C ALA A 33 0.35 6.67 -18.55
N LEU A 34 1.09 6.51 -17.47
CA LEU A 34 1.44 7.63 -16.58
C LEU A 34 2.31 8.68 -17.28
N GLY A 35 3.28 8.26 -18.09
CA GLY A 35 4.15 9.17 -18.85
C GLY A 35 3.35 10.02 -19.83
N TRP A 36 2.48 9.38 -20.60
CA TRP A 36 1.62 10.07 -21.57
C TRP A 36 0.59 10.98 -20.89
N TRP A 37 0.01 10.53 -19.77
CA TRP A 37 -0.92 11.35 -18.99
C TRP A 37 -0.26 12.63 -18.48
N ARG A 38 0.97 12.55 -17.96
CA ARG A 38 1.71 13.74 -17.48
C ARG A 38 2.01 14.73 -18.59
N LEU A 39 2.38 14.24 -19.78
CA LEU A 39 2.59 15.10 -20.96
C LEU A 39 1.27 15.73 -21.39
N TYR A 40 0.19 14.95 -21.41
CA TYR A 40 -1.15 15.42 -21.77
C TYR A 40 -1.67 16.50 -20.81
N GLN A 41 -1.48 16.36 -19.50
CA GLN A 41 -1.90 17.38 -18.54
C GLN A 41 -1.27 18.77 -18.78
N GLN A 42 -0.24 18.85 -19.64
CA GLN A 42 0.43 20.09 -20.05
C GLN A 42 -0.10 20.63 -21.39
N ASP A 43 -0.93 19.88 -22.11
CA ASP A 43 -1.47 20.21 -23.44
C ASP A 43 -3.01 20.22 -23.43
N LEU A 44 -3.61 21.36 -23.78
CA LEU A 44 -5.06 21.56 -23.77
C LEU A 44 -5.80 20.85 -24.94
N GLY A 45 -5.08 20.25 -25.88
CA GLY A 45 -5.64 19.78 -27.15
C GLY A 45 -6.42 18.46 -27.15
N ASN A 46 -6.50 17.71 -26.03
CA ASN A 46 -6.97 16.32 -26.06
C ASN A 46 -7.95 15.94 -24.93
N GLU A 47 -9.08 16.65 -24.83
CA GLU A 47 -10.10 16.54 -23.76
C GLU A 47 -10.70 15.13 -23.54
N HIS A 48 -10.44 14.18 -24.43
CA HIS A 48 -11.05 12.85 -24.42
C HIS A 48 -10.22 11.78 -23.72
N TRP A 49 -8.97 12.06 -23.36
CA TRP A 49 -8.12 11.09 -22.69
C TRP A 49 -8.35 11.07 -21.19
N GLN A 50 -8.41 9.87 -20.61
CA GLN A 50 -8.65 9.67 -19.18
C GLN A 50 -7.68 8.63 -18.63
N LEU A 51 -6.97 8.98 -17.55
CA LEU A 51 -6.21 8.00 -16.80
C LEU A 51 -7.16 7.22 -15.89
N ILE A 52 -7.31 5.92 -16.16
CA ILE A 52 -8.18 5.03 -15.39
C ILE A 52 -7.33 4.21 -14.43
N THR A 53 -7.76 4.18 -13.17
CA THR A 53 -7.20 3.33 -12.13
C THR A 53 -8.29 2.42 -11.53
N PRO A 54 -8.05 1.10 -11.38
CA PRO A 54 -8.91 0.21 -10.64
C PRO A 54 -8.82 0.43 -9.14
N PHE A 55 -7.75 1.05 -8.63
CA PHE A 55 -7.55 1.29 -7.20
C PHE A 55 -7.35 2.78 -6.91
N LYS A 56 -7.98 3.26 -5.84
CA LYS A 56 -7.76 4.62 -5.31
C LYS A 56 -7.55 4.53 -3.82
N SER A 57 -6.48 5.14 -3.32
CA SER A 57 -6.01 4.98 -1.95
C SER A 57 -5.91 3.50 -1.55
N GLY A 58 -5.44 2.65 -2.47
CA GLY A 58 -5.35 1.19 -2.26
C GLY A 58 -6.69 0.44 -2.14
N ILE A 59 -7.84 1.08 -2.40
CA ILE A 59 -9.18 0.48 -2.37
C ILE A 59 -9.69 0.26 -3.79
N LEU A 60 -10.27 -0.91 -4.08
CA LEU A 60 -10.87 -1.21 -5.37
C LEU A 60 -12.01 -0.23 -5.71
N GLN A 61 -11.87 0.49 -6.81
CA GLN A 61 -12.89 1.40 -7.37
C GLN A 61 -13.64 0.79 -8.54
N SER A 62 -12.96 0.00 -9.38
CA SER A 62 -13.56 -0.53 -10.61
C SER A 62 -13.06 -1.94 -10.90
N LYS A 63 -13.98 -2.91 -10.81
CA LYS A 63 -13.75 -4.30 -11.23
C LYS A 63 -13.40 -4.37 -12.72
N TRP A 64 -14.12 -3.65 -13.56
CA TRP A 64 -13.89 -3.65 -15.00
C TRP A 64 -12.48 -3.15 -15.33
N ALA A 65 -12.04 -2.04 -14.71
CA ALA A 65 -10.68 -1.54 -14.90
C ALA A 65 -9.63 -2.56 -14.44
N LEU A 66 -9.89 -3.28 -13.34
CA LEU A 66 -8.97 -4.31 -12.86
C LEU A 66 -8.84 -5.45 -13.88
N GLU A 67 -9.97 -5.89 -14.44
CA GLU A 67 -9.98 -6.93 -15.48
C GLU A 67 -9.23 -6.49 -16.74
N GLN A 68 -9.36 -5.24 -17.18
CA GLN A 68 -8.59 -4.71 -18.31
C GLN A 68 -7.09 -4.77 -18.05
N VAL A 69 -6.65 -4.31 -16.87
CA VAL A 69 -5.22 -4.32 -16.52
C VAL A 69 -4.68 -5.76 -16.45
N LEU A 70 -5.45 -6.68 -15.86
CA LEU A 70 -5.03 -8.07 -15.70
C LEU A 70 -4.93 -8.80 -17.05
N GLN A 71 -5.92 -8.63 -17.94
CA GLN A 71 -5.94 -9.31 -19.24
C GLN A 71 -4.78 -8.89 -20.15
N ASN A 72 -4.39 -7.63 -20.06
CA ASN A 72 -3.32 -7.07 -20.88
C ASN A 72 -1.93 -7.32 -20.29
N ASN A 73 -1.85 -7.70 -19.01
CA ASN A 73 -0.69 -8.26 -18.29
C ASN A 73 0.68 -7.55 -18.44
N PHE A 74 0.72 -6.31 -18.94
CA PHE A 74 1.97 -5.57 -19.18
C PHE A 74 2.75 -5.22 -17.90
N ILE A 75 2.11 -5.32 -16.74
CA ILE A 75 2.65 -4.89 -15.45
C ILE A 75 3.34 -6.05 -14.71
N LEU A 76 2.94 -7.29 -14.98
CA LEU A 76 3.40 -8.47 -14.26
C LEU A 76 4.42 -9.27 -15.07
N ASP A 77 5.41 -9.82 -14.37
CA ASP A 77 6.42 -10.69 -14.97
C ASP A 77 5.79 -12.03 -15.40
N HIS A 78 5.52 -12.16 -16.70
CA HIS A 78 4.93 -13.36 -17.30
C HIS A 78 5.69 -14.65 -16.97
N GLU A 79 7.02 -14.59 -16.89
CA GLU A 79 7.85 -15.77 -16.63
C GLU A 79 7.69 -16.26 -15.20
N LYS A 80 7.63 -15.33 -14.24
CA LYS A 80 7.36 -15.67 -12.84
C LYS A 80 5.95 -16.22 -12.65
N LEU A 81 4.95 -15.55 -13.23
CA LEU A 81 3.56 -15.99 -13.18
C LEU A 81 3.38 -17.41 -13.75
N LYS A 82 4.01 -17.71 -14.88
CA LYS A 82 3.95 -19.03 -15.50
C LYS A 82 4.50 -20.12 -14.57
N LYS A 83 5.62 -19.85 -13.89
CA LYS A 83 6.29 -20.78 -12.97
C LYS A 83 5.59 -20.92 -11.61
N ALA A 84 4.79 -19.95 -11.22
CA ALA A 84 4.08 -19.96 -9.95
C ALA A 84 2.96 -21.01 -9.91
N LYS A 85 2.84 -21.73 -8.80
CA LYS A 85 1.72 -22.67 -8.55
C LYS A 85 0.49 -21.97 -7.98
N ARG A 86 0.69 -20.89 -7.23
CA ARG A 86 -0.35 -20.05 -6.62
C ARG A 86 0.09 -18.60 -6.58
N LEU A 87 -0.88 -17.70 -6.50
CA LEU A 87 -0.67 -16.27 -6.38
C LEU A 87 -1.04 -15.82 -4.95
N GLN A 88 -0.21 -14.96 -4.38
CA GLN A 88 -0.51 -14.25 -3.16
C GLN A 88 -0.60 -12.76 -3.47
N VAL A 89 -1.81 -12.21 -3.43
CA VAL A 89 -2.05 -10.79 -3.73
C VAL A 89 -2.07 -10.01 -2.42
N VAL A 90 -1.17 -9.04 -2.29
CA VAL A 90 -1.07 -8.16 -1.13
C VAL A 90 -1.78 -6.85 -1.44
N LEU A 91 -2.66 -6.41 -0.54
CA LEU A 91 -3.49 -5.21 -0.71
C LEU A 91 -3.69 -4.43 0.59
N SER A 92 -4.10 -3.17 0.48
CA SER A 92 -4.45 -2.33 1.63
C SER A 92 -5.52 -3.00 2.51
N GLY A 93 -5.37 -2.89 3.83
CA GLY A 93 -6.35 -3.41 4.79
C GLY A 93 -7.74 -2.77 4.70
N ALA A 94 -7.85 -1.64 3.98
CA ALA A 94 -9.09 -0.87 3.83
C ALA A 94 -10.15 -1.51 2.92
N ASN A 95 -9.76 -2.49 2.09
CA ASN A 95 -10.73 -3.21 1.27
C ASN A 95 -11.66 -4.05 2.16
N THR A 96 -12.96 -3.95 1.91
CA THR A 96 -14.02 -4.81 2.43
C THR A 96 -13.84 -6.25 1.97
N ASP A 97 -14.54 -7.18 2.62
CA ASP A 97 -14.52 -8.59 2.22
C ASP A 97 -15.05 -8.78 0.79
N LEU A 98 -16.04 -7.97 0.37
CA LEU A 98 -16.58 -8.00 -0.99
C LEU A 98 -15.54 -7.56 -2.03
N GLU A 99 -14.80 -6.48 -1.76
CA GLU A 99 -13.74 -5.99 -2.65
C GLU A 99 -12.59 -7.01 -2.72
N LYS A 100 -12.19 -7.59 -1.58
CA LYS A 100 -11.16 -8.65 -1.51
C LYS A 100 -11.56 -9.88 -2.32
N ASP A 101 -12.80 -10.33 -2.19
CA ASP A 101 -13.32 -11.45 -2.96
C ASP A 101 -13.39 -11.14 -4.45
N THR A 102 -13.74 -9.90 -4.81
CA THR A 102 -13.77 -9.44 -6.21
C THR A 102 -12.37 -9.50 -6.82
N ILE A 103 -11.38 -8.91 -6.13
CA ILE A 103 -9.97 -8.94 -6.55
C ILE A 103 -9.49 -10.38 -6.69
N LYS A 104 -9.74 -11.22 -5.68
CA LYS A 104 -9.35 -12.64 -5.68
C LYS A 104 -9.90 -13.38 -6.90
N ARG A 105 -11.18 -13.17 -7.23
CA ARG A 105 -11.83 -13.82 -8.39
C ARG A 105 -11.24 -13.31 -9.70
N SER A 106 -11.05 -12.00 -9.86
CA SER A 106 -10.46 -11.44 -11.09
C SER A 106 -9.06 -11.99 -11.37
N PHE A 107 -8.19 -12.07 -10.35
CA PHE A 107 -6.87 -12.71 -10.49
C PHE A 107 -6.97 -14.20 -10.80
N ALA A 108 -7.86 -14.93 -10.12
CA ALA A 108 -7.99 -16.38 -10.31
C ALA A 108 -8.51 -16.73 -11.72
N GLN A 109 -9.46 -15.95 -12.22
CA GLN A 109 -10.02 -16.11 -13.57
C GLN A 109 -9.00 -15.78 -14.65
N ASN A 110 -8.21 -14.71 -14.46
CA ASN A 110 -7.24 -14.28 -15.47
C ASN A 110 -6.02 -15.21 -15.56
N PHE A 111 -5.54 -15.71 -14.43
CA PHE A 111 -4.30 -16.52 -14.40
C PHE A 111 -4.54 -18.02 -14.25
N LEU A 112 -5.78 -18.45 -14.05
CA LEU A 112 -6.17 -19.86 -13.83
C LEU A 112 -5.35 -20.52 -12.71
N LYS A 113 -5.14 -19.78 -11.61
CA LYS A 113 -4.34 -20.21 -10.45
C LYS A 113 -5.10 -19.99 -9.14
N PRO A 114 -4.83 -20.78 -8.09
CA PRO A 114 -5.27 -20.46 -6.74
C PRO A 114 -4.73 -19.11 -6.29
N VAL A 115 -5.60 -18.28 -5.72
CA VAL A 115 -5.27 -16.93 -5.22
C VAL A 115 -5.57 -16.83 -3.73
N SER A 116 -4.62 -16.34 -2.95
CA SER A 116 -4.83 -15.89 -1.57
C SER A 116 -4.66 -14.38 -1.47
N ILE A 117 -5.52 -13.72 -0.70
CA ILE A 117 -5.41 -12.31 -0.37
C ILE A 117 -4.73 -12.15 0.98
N VAL A 118 -3.81 -11.20 1.09
CA VAL A 118 -3.16 -10.83 2.35
C VAL A 118 -3.21 -9.32 2.51
N ASN A 119 -3.57 -8.82 3.70
CA ASN A 119 -3.47 -7.38 3.95
C ASN A 119 -2.00 -6.99 4.11
N ARG A 120 -1.60 -5.83 3.58
CA ARG A 120 -0.22 -5.30 3.66
C ARG A 120 0.34 -5.27 5.08
N ALA A 121 -0.42 -4.75 6.05
CA ALA A 121 0.00 -4.73 7.45
C ALA A 121 0.29 -6.14 8.02
N ASP A 122 -0.48 -7.16 7.61
CA ASP A 122 -0.25 -8.54 8.06
C ASP A 122 0.99 -9.13 7.37
N PHE A 123 1.18 -8.83 6.09
CA PHE A 123 2.38 -9.21 5.33
C PHE A 123 3.66 -8.60 5.93
N PHE A 124 3.64 -7.31 6.28
CA PHE A 124 4.78 -6.67 6.95
C PHE A 124 5.03 -7.21 8.35
N ASN A 125 3.98 -7.42 9.15
CA ASN A 125 4.15 -8.05 10.45
C ASN A 125 4.76 -9.46 10.30
N GLN A 126 4.32 -10.25 9.29
CA GLN A 126 4.92 -11.53 8.93
C GLN A 126 6.40 -11.42 8.55
N HIS A 127 6.79 -10.41 7.77
CA HIS A 127 8.18 -10.18 7.40
C HIS A 127 9.07 -9.87 8.62
N LEU A 128 8.56 -9.05 9.53
CA LEU A 128 9.25 -8.67 10.78
C LEU A 128 9.37 -9.82 11.77
N ARG A 129 8.57 -10.89 11.61
CA ARG A 129 8.62 -12.05 12.50
C ARG A 129 10.01 -12.64 12.65
N SER A 130 10.69 -12.85 11.52
CA SER A 130 12.03 -13.43 11.54
C SER A 130 13.09 -12.57 12.25
N LYS A 131 12.77 -11.33 12.65
CA LYS A 131 13.75 -10.33 13.06
C LYS A 131 13.62 -9.86 14.52
N GLN A 132 12.55 -10.22 15.26
CA GLN A 132 12.24 -9.60 16.56
C GLN A 132 11.46 -10.47 17.55
N ASP A 133 11.42 -10.00 18.81
CA ASP A 133 10.54 -10.49 19.88
C ASP A 133 9.05 -10.17 19.60
N PHE A 134 8.22 -11.21 19.56
CA PHE A 134 6.77 -11.13 19.33
C PHE A 134 5.95 -10.64 20.50
N SER A 135 6.52 -10.69 21.70
CA SER A 135 5.82 -10.30 22.92
C SER A 135 5.61 -8.79 23.03
N LYS A 136 6.32 -8.01 22.21
CA LYS A 136 6.34 -6.56 22.19
C LYS A 136 5.23 -5.96 21.34
N LEU A 137 4.82 -4.76 21.70
CA LEU A 137 3.85 -3.97 20.94
C LEU A 137 4.56 -3.37 19.71
N LYS A 138 3.92 -3.44 18.54
CA LYS A 138 4.50 -2.96 17.28
C LYS A 138 3.54 -2.00 16.60
N LEU A 139 4.01 -0.80 16.28
CA LEU A 139 3.33 0.10 15.36
C LEU A 139 4.01 -0.02 13.99
N ILE A 140 3.24 -0.46 13.00
CA ILE A 140 3.64 -0.47 11.60
C ILE A 140 2.93 0.71 10.94
N ILE A 141 3.69 1.58 10.31
CA ILE A 141 3.19 2.66 9.47
C ILE A 141 3.65 2.35 8.04
N ASP A 142 2.71 2.17 7.14
CA ASP A 142 2.92 1.88 5.73
C ASP A 142 2.50 3.11 4.91
N LEU A 143 3.46 3.83 4.35
CA LEU A 143 3.24 5.02 3.54
C LEU A 143 3.38 4.68 2.06
N ASN A 144 2.27 4.81 1.32
CA ASN A 144 2.19 4.68 -0.13
C ASN A 144 1.95 6.05 -0.79
N LEU A 145 1.91 6.07 -2.12
CA LEU A 145 1.78 7.30 -2.91
C LEU A 145 0.47 8.05 -2.62
N ASP A 146 -0.63 7.32 -2.44
CA ASP A 146 -1.98 7.87 -2.32
C ASP A 146 -2.73 7.43 -1.05
N PHE A 147 -2.04 6.74 -0.13
CA PHE A 147 -2.56 6.41 1.19
C PHE A 147 -1.46 6.10 2.21
N ALA A 148 -1.82 6.10 3.50
CA ALA A 148 -1.03 5.50 4.56
C ALA A 148 -1.89 4.51 5.39
N GLU A 149 -1.26 3.48 5.97
CA GLU A 149 -1.91 2.57 6.91
C GLU A 149 -1.10 2.50 8.21
N LEU A 150 -1.76 2.75 9.36
CA LEU A 150 -1.18 2.56 10.69
C LEU A 150 -1.79 1.30 11.28
N SER A 151 -0.96 0.36 11.70
CA SER A 151 -1.40 -0.91 12.29
C SER A 151 -0.65 -1.24 13.57
N LEU A 152 -1.40 -1.59 14.60
CA LEU A 152 -0.89 -2.00 15.90
C LEU A 152 -0.97 -3.50 16.06
N PHE A 153 0.15 -4.13 16.41
CA PHE A 153 0.23 -5.57 16.66
C PHE A 153 0.77 -5.88 18.06
N LEU A 154 0.25 -6.95 18.65
CA LEU A 154 0.79 -7.56 19.86
C LEU A 154 0.66 -9.08 19.74
N LEU A 155 1.74 -9.84 19.99
CA LEU A 155 1.72 -11.30 19.86
C LEU A 155 1.15 -11.74 18.51
N ASP A 156 1.54 -11.04 17.43
CA ASP A 156 1.03 -11.24 16.06
C ASP A 156 -0.46 -11.00 15.84
N LYS A 157 -1.19 -10.61 16.88
CA LYS A 157 -2.59 -10.22 16.75
C LYS A 157 -2.66 -8.74 16.41
N LYS A 158 -3.29 -8.43 15.28
CA LYS A 158 -3.66 -7.05 14.93
C LYS A 158 -4.68 -6.55 15.94
N LEU A 159 -4.29 -5.56 16.72
CA LEU A 159 -5.14 -4.93 17.73
C LEU A 159 -5.99 -3.81 17.14
N LYS A 160 -5.40 -3.05 16.23
CA LYS A 160 -6.00 -1.86 15.62
C LYS A 160 -5.36 -1.59 14.27
N SER A 161 -6.14 -1.11 13.31
CA SER A 161 -5.63 -0.54 12.06
C SER A 161 -6.40 0.73 11.72
N LYS A 162 -5.75 1.67 11.04
CA LYS A 162 -6.34 2.89 10.51
C LYS A 162 -5.76 3.16 9.14
N HIS A 163 -6.65 3.25 8.16
CA HIS A 163 -6.33 3.66 6.81
C HIS A 163 -6.52 5.17 6.65
N LEU A 164 -5.62 5.83 5.94
CA LEU A 164 -5.59 7.27 5.71
C LEU A 164 -5.41 7.54 4.22
N PRO A 165 -6.49 7.91 3.51
CA PRO A 165 -6.38 8.41 2.15
C PRO A 165 -5.53 9.68 2.08
N LEU A 166 -4.55 9.70 1.18
CA LEU A 166 -3.70 10.85 0.89
C LEU A 166 -4.10 11.46 -0.45
N SER A 167 -3.81 12.75 -0.62
CA SER A 167 -4.01 13.43 -1.91
C SER A 167 -2.80 13.13 -2.80
N GLU A 168 -3.04 12.93 -4.10
CA GLU A 168 -2.00 12.65 -5.11
C GLU A 168 -0.98 13.80 -5.26
N ASN A 169 -1.31 15.01 -4.78
CA ASN A 169 -0.45 16.20 -4.83
C ASN A 169 -0.23 16.81 -3.43
N LEU A 170 -0.21 15.99 -2.39
CA LEU A 170 -0.04 16.49 -1.03
C LEU A 170 1.40 17.02 -0.85
N ASP A 171 1.52 18.31 -0.48
CA ASP A 171 2.78 18.91 -0.06
C ASP A 171 3.42 18.10 1.08
N GLU A 172 4.74 17.97 1.07
CA GLU A 172 5.48 17.12 2.02
C GLU A 172 5.30 17.60 3.47
N ALA A 173 5.28 18.91 3.72
CA ALA A 173 5.06 19.43 5.07
C ALA A 173 3.63 19.13 5.55
N VAL A 174 2.64 19.28 4.65
CA VAL A 174 1.25 18.90 4.95
C VAL A 174 1.11 17.40 5.20
N LEU A 175 1.82 16.56 4.44
CA LEU A 175 1.87 15.11 4.66
C LEU A 175 2.39 14.77 6.07
N ILE A 176 3.52 15.37 6.44
CA ILE A 176 4.14 15.18 7.75
C ILE A 176 3.16 15.54 8.87
N GLU A 177 2.51 16.70 8.81
CA GLU A 177 1.56 17.13 9.84
C GLU A 177 0.33 16.22 9.91
N ARG A 178 -0.20 15.78 8.76
CA ARG A 178 -1.31 14.80 8.74
C ARG A 178 -0.90 13.46 9.34
N LEU A 179 0.33 12.99 9.09
CA LEU A 179 0.83 11.73 9.65
C LEU A 179 1.03 11.84 11.16
N LYS A 180 1.65 12.92 11.67
CA LYS A 180 1.79 13.18 13.11
C LYS A 180 0.44 13.18 13.82
N ALA A 181 -0.52 13.98 13.32
CA ALA A 181 -1.86 14.04 13.88
C ALA A 181 -2.59 12.69 13.81
N ALA A 182 -2.36 11.90 12.75
CA ALA A 182 -2.94 10.57 12.64
C ALA A 182 -2.34 9.58 13.64
N VAL A 183 -1.03 9.63 13.87
CA VAL A 183 -0.31 8.85 14.87
C VAL A 183 -0.82 9.19 16.27
N ASP A 184 -0.91 10.48 16.62
CA ASP A 184 -1.38 10.92 17.94
C ASP A 184 -2.78 10.41 18.22
N ASN A 185 -3.71 10.66 17.29
CA ASN A 185 -5.08 10.15 17.39
C ASN A 185 -5.15 8.62 17.43
N PHE A 186 -4.24 7.93 16.75
CA PHE A 186 -4.21 6.47 16.72
C PHE A 186 -3.76 5.91 18.07
N ILE A 187 -2.74 6.53 18.67
CA ILE A 187 -2.07 6.12 19.92
C ILE A 187 -2.86 6.54 21.17
N LEU A 188 -3.38 7.77 21.23
CA LEU A 188 -4.18 8.27 22.37
C LEU A 188 -5.40 7.39 22.67
N ASN A 189 -5.87 6.67 21.67
CA ASN A 189 -7.01 5.76 21.76
C ASN A 189 -6.60 4.29 22.01
N VAL A 190 -5.37 4.04 22.48
CA VAL A 190 -4.89 2.72 22.89
C VAL A 190 -4.71 2.75 24.41
N PRO A 191 -5.21 1.75 25.17
CA PRO A 191 -5.12 1.76 26.62
C PRO A 191 -3.69 1.95 27.12
N THR A 192 -3.47 2.96 27.99
CA THR A 192 -2.15 3.33 28.54
C THR A 192 -1.41 2.17 29.21
N LYS A 193 -2.13 1.21 29.79
CA LYS A 193 -1.55 -0.03 30.35
C LYS A 193 -0.74 -0.85 29.33
N LEU A 194 -1.11 -0.79 28.04
CA LEU A 194 -0.36 -1.46 26.96
C LEU A 194 0.97 -0.77 26.64
N PHE A 195 1.09 0.54 26.92
CA PHE A 195 2.31 1.33 26.70
C PHE A 195 3.32 1.16 27.84
N GLN A 196 2.83 1.01 29.07
CA GLN A 196 3.68 1.03 30.27
C GLN A 196 4.49 -0.26 30.47
N GLU A 197 4.03 -1.40 29.95
CA GLU A 197 4.64 -2.71 30.24
C GLU A 197 5.37 -3.34 29.03
N LYS A 198 5.15 -2.83 27.81
CA LYS A 198 5.65 -3.45 26.57
C LYS A 198 6.35 -2.41 25.69
N TRP A 199 7.68 -2.44 25.72
CA TRP A 199 8.55 -1.66 24.83
C TRP A 199 8.08 -1.74 23.37
N GLN A 200 8.11 -0.59 22.69
CA GLN A 200 7.36 -0.35 21.46
C GLN A 200 8.29 -0.27 20.26
N TYR A 201 8.11 -1.18 19.30
CA TYR A 201 8.82 -1.10 18.05
C TYR A 201 8.02 -0.29 17.03
N PHE A 202 8.69 0.63 16.34
CA PHE A 202 8.11 1.48 15.30
C PHE A 202 8.75 1.15 13.96
N TYR A 203 7.93 0.66 13.03
CA TYR A 203 8.35 0.33 11.68
C TYR A 203 7.69 1.27 10.71
N PHE A 204 8.50 1.82 9.81
CA PHE A 204 8.03 2.73 8.78
C PHE A 204 8.41 2.14 7.42
N PHE A 205 7.41 1.64 6.72
CA PHE A 205 7.54 1.17 5.35
C PHE A 205 7.16 2.31 4.43
N ILE A 206 8.02 2.62 3.46
CA ILE A 206 7.80 3.74 2.55
C ILE A 206 7.86 3.22 1.13
N HIS A 207 6.93 3.68 0.30
CA HIS A 207 7.00 3.47 -1.12
C HIS A 207 8.32 4.02 -1.73
N PRO A 208 9.04 3.24 -2.56
CA PRO A 208 10.35 3.64 -3.12
C PRO A 208 10.36 5.00 -3.82
N ASP A 209 9.26 5.37 -4.45
CA ASP A 209 9.12 6.65 -5.17
C ASP A 209 8.91 7.87 -4.26
N ILE A 210 8.73 7.68 -2.94
CA ILE A 210 8.61 8.77 -1.97
C ILE A 210 10.00 9.11 -1.43
N LYS A 211 10.43 10.37 -1.60
CA LYS A 211 11.62 10.88 -0.92
C LYS A 211 11.35 10.89 0.57
N SER A 212 12.14 10.11 1.31
CA SER A 212 11.79 9.70 2.67
C SER A 212 12.53 10.43 3.78
N SER A 213 13.63 11.11 3.48
CA SER A 213 14.56 11.59 4.52
C SER A 213 13.89 12.55 5.51
N LEU A 214 13.16 13.56 5.02
CA LEU A 214 12.51 14.54 5.90
C LEU A 214 11.33 13.95 6.67
N ILE A 215 10.50 13.14 6.01
CA ILE A 215 9.34 12.47 6.63
C ILE A 215 9.79 11.59 7.80
N LEU A 216 10.85 10.80 7.58
CA LEU A 216 11.43 9.92 8.58
C LEU A 216 11.97 10.69 9.78
N ASP A 217 12.74 11.74 9.52
CA ASP A 217 13.35 12.56 10.57
C ASP A 217 12.28 13.22 11.43
N GLU A 218 11.26 13.81 10.79
CA GLU A 218 10.18 14.51 11.47
C GLU A 218 9.26 13.58 12.27
N LEU A 219 8.88 12.43 11.70
CA LEU A 219 8.08 11.44 12.44
C LEU A 219 8.86 10.81 13.59
N SER A 220 10.14 10.52 13.38
CA SER A 220 11.02 10.01 14.44
C SER A 220 11.18 11.02 15.57
N ARG A 221 11.36 12.31 15.25
CA ARG A 221 11.44 13.40 16.21
C ARG A 221 10.15 13.54 17.00
N HIS A 222 9.00 13.54 16.32
CA HIS A 222 7.67 13.62 16.92
C HIS A 222 7.42 12.48 17.91
N LEU A 223 7.60 11.23 17.47
CA LEU A 223 7.40 10.05 18.30
C LEU A 223 8.33 10.00 19.52
N LYS A 224 9.56 10.54 19.41
CA LYS A 224 10.46 10.69 20.57
C LYS A 224 9.96 11.75 21.55
N MET A 225 9.50 12.90 21.06
CA MET A 225 8.97 13.99 21.90
C MET A 225 7.74 13.55 22.69
N GLU A 226 6.86 12.75 22.07
CA GLU A 226 5.67 12.19 22.71
C GLU A 226 5.98 11.05 23.71
N GLY A 227 7.27 10.70 23.92
CA GLY A 227 7.67 9.62 24.82
C GLY A 227 7.25 8.22 24.32
N ILE A 228 6.89 8.13 23.04
CA ILE A 228 6.40 6.92 22.38
C ILE A 228 7.60 6.06 21.91
N LEU A 229 8.66 6.70 21.42
CA LEU A 229 9.92 6.06 21.02
C LEU A 229 10.97 6.15 22.14
N ASN A 230 11.20 5.04 22.88
CA ASN A 230 12.09 5.06 24.06
C ASN A 230 13.58 4.77 23.80
N GLN A 231 14.00 4.02 22.76
CA GLN A 231 15.45 3.83 22.49
C GLN A 231 15.87 3.14 21.16
N GLU A 232 15.01 2.87 20.19
CA GLU A 232 15.42 2.23 18.92
C GLU A 232 15.04 3.01 17.67
N HIS A 233 15.85 2.85 16.62
CA HIS A 233 15.69 3.49 15.32
C HIS A 233 14.33 3.16 14.69
N LEU A 234 13.65 4.18 14.19
CA LEU A 234 12.62 4.02 13.17
C LEU A 234 13.31 3.36 11.96
N SER A 235 13.07 2.06 11.80
CA SER A 235 13.74 1.28 10.75
C SER A 235 12.93 1.45 9.47
N THR A 236 13.54 2.08 8.47
CA THR A 236 12.95 2.21 7.15
C THR A 236 13.16 0.94 6.34
N TYR A 237 12.09 0.47 5.72
CA TYR A 237 12.17 -0.57 4.70
C TYR A 237 11.64 0.04 3.40
N VAL A 238 12.45 -0.07 2.35
CA VAL A 238 12.11 0.27 0.96
C VAL A 238 11.77 -1.02 0.23
#